data_AF-A0A220Y729-F1
#
_entry.id   AF-A0A220Y729-F1
#
_cell.length_a   1.000
_cell.length_b   1.000
_cell.length_c   1.000
_cell.angle_alpha   90.00
_cell.angle_beta   90.00
_cell.angle_gamma   90.00
#
_symmetry.space_group_name_H-M   'P 1'
#
loop_
_entity.id
_entity.type
_entity.pdbx_description
1 polymer ?
#
loop_
_entity_poly.entity_id
_entity_poly.type
_entity_poly.pdbx_seq_one_letter_code
_entity_poly.pdbx_strand_id
1 'polypeptide(L)'
;MPRISTKPSSRSKRSRSTTAPNTPKRSPKIVDDAEVFLEFYRYPAEHWIHLRTTNPIESTFATVRLRTKVTKGPGSRAAWLAMAYKLIEAAQARWRAVNAPHLVALVRASAVFHKGKPLERPIDITPEPSAAEPQTVGSQVA
;
A
#
# COMPACT_ATOMS: atom_id res chain seq x y z
N MET A 1 -8.89 60.18 12.75
CA MET A 1 -8.38 58.85 12.39
C MET A 1 -9.55 57.89 12.24
N PRO A 2 -9.77 57.21 11.09
CA PRO A 2 -10.87 56.27 10.95
C PRO A 2 -10.49 54.86 11.44
N ARG A 3 -11.39 54.24 12.23
CA ARG A 3 -11.29 52.84 12.69
C ARG A 3 -11.50 51.88 11.52
N ILE A 4 -10.57 50.95 11.34
CA ILE A 4 -10.70 49.83 10.40
C ILE A 4 -11.71 48.83 10.97
N SER A 5 -12.88 48.72 10.33
CA SER A 5 -13.89 47.71 10.58
C SER A 5 -13.41 46.38 10.00
N THR A 6 -13.11 45.41 10.85
CA THR A 6 -12.78 44.03 10.43
C THR A 6 -14.05 43.21 10.34
N LYS A 7 -14.51 42.90 9.12
CA LYS A 7 -15.58 41.91 8.91
C LYS A 7 -15.08 40.52 9.34
N PRO A 8 -15.88 39.72 10.06
CA PRO A 8 -15.49 38.35 10.40
C PRO A 8 -15.55 37.46 9.15
N SER A 9 -14.42 36.79 8.88
CA SER A 9 -14.28 35.78 7.84
C SER A 9 -15.22 34.59 8.11
N SER A 10 -16.06 34.27 7.14
CA SER A 10 -16.97 33.13 7.17
C SER A 10 -16.17 31.82 7.07
N ARG A 11 -15.92 31.20 8.22
CA ARG A 11 -15.30 29.87 8.30
C ARG A 11 -16.25 28.84 7.67
N SER A 12 -15.99 28.50 6.41
CA SER A 12 -16.63 27.41 5.67
C SER A 12 -16.65 26.14 6.54
N LYS A 13 -17.85 25.72 6.95
CA LYS A 13 -18.09 24.39 7.55
C LYS A 13 -17.85 23.36 6.45
N ARG A 14 -16.63 22.84 6.38
CA ARG A 14 -16.33 21.66 5.57
C ARG A 14 -17.04 20.48 6.22
N SER A 15 -18.21 20.13 5.70
CA SER A 15 -18.95 18.94 6.12
C SER A 15 -18.04 17.71 5.92
N ARG A 16 -17.89 16.91 6.97
CA ARG A 16 -17.31 15.58 6.86
C ARG A 16 -18.34 14.74 6.10
N SER A 17 -18.13 14.54 4.80
CA SER A 17 -18.91 13.57 4.05
C SER A 17 -18.60 12.18 4.61
N THR A 18 -19.62 11.59 5.23
CA THR A 18 -19.71 10.18 5.56
C THR A 18 -19.45 9.37 4.29
N THR A 19 -18.41 8.55 4.32
CA THR A 19 -18.05 7.65 3.22
C THR A 19 -18.99 6.45 3.18
N ALA A 20 -20.00 6.49 2.31
CA ALA A 20 -20.65 5.32 1.66
C ALA A 20 -21.68 5.84 0.62
N PRO A 21 -22.05 5.13 -0.48
CA PRO A 21 -21.53 3.91 -1.10
C PRO A 21 -21.46 4.03 -2.66
N ASN A 22 -20.93 5.10 -3.25
CA ASN A 22 -21.01 5.30 -4.71
C ASN A 22 -19.87 4.63 -5.53
N THR A 23 -19.50 3.39 -5.19
CA THR A 23 -18.59 2.58 -6.03
C THR A 23 -19.05 1.12 -6.12
N PRO A 24 -20.14 0.81 -6.84
CA PRO A 24 -20.74 -0.53 -6.88
C PRO A 24 -19.78 -1.61 -7.41
N LYS A 25 -18.79 -1.23 -8.23
CA LYS A 25 -17.80 -2.15 -8.82
C LYS A 25 -16.50 -2.28 -8.03
N ARG A 26 -16.29 -1.45 -6.99
CA ARG A 26 -14.99 -1.37 -6.29
C ARG A 26 -14.94 -2.26 -5.07
N SER A 27 -16.00 -2.24 -4.26
CA SER A 27 -16.12 -3.07 -3.06
C SER A 27 -16.00 -4.57 -3.33
N PRO A 28 -16.67 -5.17 -4.33
CA PRO A 28 -16.53 -6.61 -4.59
C PRO A 28 -15.10 -7.00 -4.98
N LYS A 29 -14.44 -6.24 -5.88
CA LYS A 29 -13.05 -6.52 -6.29
C LYS A 29 -12.04 -6.52 -5.14
N ILE A 30 -12.25 -5.66 -4.13
CA ILE A 30 -11.36 -5.62 -2.97
C ILE A 30 -11.50 -6.89 -2.11
N VAL A 31 -12.70 -7.46 -2.05
CA VAL A 31 -12.97 -8.72 -1.34
C VAL A 31 -12.46 -9.90 -2.14
N ASP A 32 -12.68 -9.91 -3.45
CA ASP A 32 -12.23 -10.99 -4.34
C ASP A 32 -10.68 -11.09 -4.37
N ASP A 33 -9.98 -9.96 -4.39
CA ASP A 33 -8.51 -9.88 -4.42
C ASP A 33 -7.88 -9.77 -3.01
N ALA A 34 -8.61 -10.11 -1.94
CA ALA A 34 -8.16 -9.89 -0.56
C ALA A 34 -6.83 -10.58 -0.23
N GLU A 35 -6.59 -11.79 -0.74
CA GLU A 35 -5.33 -12.51 -0.55
C GLU A 35 -4.14 -11.74 -1.16
N VAL A 36 -4.31 -11.21 -2.37
CA VAL A 36 -3.28 -10.41 -3.07
C VAL A 36 -2.97 -9.13 -2.29
N PHE A 37 -4.00 -8.48 -1.73
CA PHE A 37 -3.82 -7.29 -0.92
C PHE A 37 -3.17 -7.56 0.44
N LEU A 38 -3.27 -8.78 0.97
CA LEU A 38 -2.72 -9.16 2.27
C LEU A 38 -1.33 -9.84 2.18
N GLU A 39 -0.87 -10.19 0.98
CA GLU A 39 0.44 -10.79 0.73
C GLU A 39 1.60 -9.97 1.34
N PHE A 40 1.47 -8.64 1.44
CA PHE A 40 2.51 -7.79 2.03
C PHE A 40 2.84 -8.15 3.50
N TYR A 41 1.92 -8.78 4.25
CA TYR A 41 2.17 -9.21 5.64
C TYR A 41 3.16 -10.38 5.77
N ARG A 42 3.47 -11.05 4.66
CA ARG A 42 4.50 -12.10 4.55
C ARG A 42 5.91 -11.55 4.38
N TYR A 43 6.07 -10.23 4.36
CA TYR A 43 7.36 -9.53 4.33
C TYR A 43 7.67 -8.87 5.68
N PRO A 44 8.94 -8.58 5.99
CA PRO A 44 9.35 -7.90 7.23
C PRO A 44 8.57 -6.61 7.51
N ALA A 45 8.27 -6.35 8.78
CA ALA A 45 7.50 -5.16 9.19
C ALA A 45 8.19 -3.84 8.80
N GLU A 46 9.52 -3.86 8.82
CA GLU A 46 10.44 -2.78 8.47
C GLU A 46 10.28 -2.36 7.01
N HIS A 47 9.84 -3.30 6.14
CA HIS A 47 9.63 -3.06 4.72
C HIS A 47 8.22 -2.56 4.40
N TRP A 48 7.25 -2.69 5.31
CA TRP A 48 5.86 -2.30 5.06
C TRP A 48 5.67 -0.82 4.73
N ILE A 49 6.54 0.06 5.24
CA ILE A 49 6.52 1.49 4.88
C ILE A 49 6.80 1.71 3.39
N HIS A 50 7.63 0.86 2.78
CA HIS A 50 8.01 0.92 1.37
C HIS A 50 7.02 0.16 0.48
N LEU A 51 6.41 -0.91 0.99
CA LEU A 51 5.43 -1.72 0.24
C LEU A 51 4.03 -1.11 0.19
N ARG A 52 3.63 -0.33 1.21
CA ARG A 52 2.30 0.31 1.25
C ARG A 52 2.21 1.62 0.48
N THR A 53 3.26 2.03 -0.22
CA THR A 53 3.28 3.25 -1.01
C THR A 53 3.55 2.94 -2.48
N THR A 54 2.86 3.66 -3.36
CA THR A 54 3.11 3.63 -4.80
C THR A 54 4.16 4.65 -5.23
N ASN A 55 4.76 5.42 -4.30
CA ASN A 55 5.76 6.43 -4.62
C ASN A 55 6.97 5.90 -5.42
N PRO A 56 7.54 4.69 -5.13
CA PRO A 56 8.67 4.17 -5.88
C PRO A 56 8.39 4.00 -7.38
N ILE A 57 7.14 3.68 -7.75
CA ILE A 57 6.69 3.57 -9.14
C ILE A 57 6.19 4.91 -9.68
N GLU A 58 5.37 5.64 -8.95
CA GLU A 58 4.76 6.88 -9.44
C GLU A 58 5.79 8.00 -9.60
N SER A 59 6.69 8.19 -8.64
CA SER A 59 7.68 9.27 -8.67
C SER A 59 8.72 9.08 -9.78
N THR A 60 9.06 7.83 -10.12
CA THR A 60 10.05 7.53 -11.17
C THR A 60 9.45 7.77 -12.55
N PHE A 61 8.21 7.37 -12.78
CA PHE A 61 7.52 7.64 -14.05
C PHE A 61 7.02 9.07 -14.20
N ALA A 62 6.85 9.82 -13.11
CA ALA A 62 6.45 11.23 -13.16
C ALA A 62 7.44 12.08 -13.97
N THR A 63 8.75 11.85 -13.83
CA THR A 63 9.78 12.61 -14.57
C THR A 63 9.78 12.28 -16.06
N VAL A 64 9.61 11.00 -16.41
CA VAL A 64 9.47 10.53 -17.79
C VAL A 64 8.25 11.18 -18.44
N ARG A 65 7.10 11.14 -17.77
CA ARG A 65 5.85 11.74 -18.25
C ARG A 65 5.94 13.26 -18.39
N LEU A 66 6.59 13.94 -17.43
CA LEU A 66 6.88 15.37 -17.51
C LEU A 66 7.70 15.70 -18.76
N ARG A 67 8.81 14.97 -18.99
CA ARG A 67 9.67 15.20 -20.16
C ARG A 67 8.93 14.96 -21.47
N THR A 68 8.13 13.90 -21.55
CA THR A 68 7.26 13.60 -22.71
C THR A 68 6.39 14.79 -23.07
N LYS A 69 5.76 15.40 -22.05
CA LYS A 69 4.86 16.53 -22.22
C LYS A 69 5.60 17.76 -22.75
N VAL A 70 6.79 18.04 -22.22
CA VAL A 70 7.63 19.17 -22.63
C VAL A 70 8.16 19.00 -24.05
N THR A 71 8.63 17.81 -24.42
CA THR A 71 9.19 17.55 -25.77
C THR A 71 8.12 17.26 -26.82
N LYS A 72 6.83 17.27 -26.44
CA LYS A 72 5.69 16.89 -27.30
C LYS A 72 5.83 15.48 -27.88
N GLY A 73 6.35 14.57 -27.06
CA GLY A 73 6.56 13.18 -27.41
C GLY A 73 7.98 12.88 -27.91
N PRO A 74 8.35 11.59 -27.91
CA PRO A 74 9.59 11.11 -28.48
C PRO A 74 9.39 10.85 -29.98
N GLY A 75 10.19 11.47 -30.85
CA GLY A 75 10.06 11.32 -32.30
C GLY A 75 10.19 9.88 -32.82
N SER A 76 10.68 8.94 -32.01
CA SER A 76 10.70 7.50 -32.30
C SER A 76 10.63 6.66 -31.02
N ARG A 77 10.25 5.39 -31.13
CA ARG A 77 10.24 4.43 -30.00
C ARG A 77 11.62 4.22 -29.41
N ALA A 78 12.67 4.18 -30.23
CA ALA A 78 14.04 4.04 -29.76
C ALA A 78 14.47 5.26 -28.94
N ALA A 79 14.13 6.48 -29.40
CA ALA A 79 14.41 7.71 -28.66
C ALA A 79 13.65 7.77 -27.33
N TRP A 80 12.40 7.30 -27.29
CA TRP A 80 11.62 7.17 -26.06
C TRP A 80 12.32 6.29 -25.03
N LEU A 81 12.70 5.08 -25.44
CA LEU A 81 13.32 4.09 -24.56
C LEU A 81 14.65 4.59 -24.01
N ALA A 82 15.48 5.19 -24.87
CA ALA A 82 16.72 5.81 -24.43
C ALA A 82 16.48 6.95 -23.44
N MET A 83 15.49 7.81 -23.69
CA MET A 83 15.12 8.90 -22.79
C MET A 83 14.62 8.38 -21.43
N ALA A 84 13.70 7.41 -21.43
CA ALA A 84 13.17 6.83 -20.21
C ALA A 84 14.28 6.14 -19.39
N TYR A 85 15.14 5.36 -20.05
CA TYR A 85 16.29 4.72 -19.43
C TYR A 85 17.18 5.75 -18.73
N LYS A 86 17.59 6.82 -19.43
CA LYS A 86 18.48 7.84 -18.86
C LYS A 86 17.84 8.63 -17.72
N LEU A 87 16.54 8.91 -17.79
CA LEU A 87 15.84 9.58 -16.69
C LEU A 87 15.71 8.69 -15.45
N ILE A 88 15.46 7.40 -15.63
CA ILE A 88 15.40 6.43 -14.53
C ILE A 88 16.81 6.19 -13.96
N GLU A 89 17.82 6.09 -14.81
CA GLU A 89 19.24 5.96 -14.43
C GLU A 89 19.70 7.16 -13.59
N ALA A 90 19.26 8.38 -13.92
CA ALA A 90 19.54 9.55 -13.09
C ALA A 90 18.75 9.55 -11.76
N ALA A 91 17.51 9.06 -11.77
CA ALA A 91 16.67 8.99 -10.57
C ALA A 91 17.22 7.99 -9.54
N GLN A 92 17.80 6.87 -9.99
CA GLN A 92 18.29 5.80 -9.12
C GLN A 92 19.32 6.29 -8.08
N ALA A 93 20.16 7.27 -8.45
CA ALA A 93 21.22 7.80 -7.60
C ALA A 93 20.68 8.50 -6.33
N ARG A 94 19.39 8.84 -6.31
CA ARG A 94 18.72 9.56 -5.21
C ARG A 94 17.73 8.69 -4.44
N TRP A 95 17.61 7.40 -4.80
CA TRP A 95 16.64 6.53 -4.15
C TRP A 95 17.04 6.26 -2.70
N ARG A 96 16.03 6.31 -1.84
CA ARG A 96 16.18 5.95 -0.44
C ARG A 96 16.37 4.44 -0.35
N ALA A 97 17.38 4.01 0.39
CA ALA A 97 17.58 2.60 0.71
C ALA A 97 16.38 2.03 1.51
N VAL A 98 16.12 0.74 1.32
CA VAL A 98 15.12 0.01 2.10
C VAL A 98 15.56 -0.04 3.56
N ASN A 99 14.60 0.06 4.49
CA ASN A 99 14.88 -0.07 5.91
C ASN A 99 15.33 -1.51 6.22
N ALA A 100 16.30 -1.69 7.12
CA ALA A 100 16.83 -3.02 7.47
C ALA A 100 17.24 -3.85 6.22
N PRO A 101 18.25 -3.41 5.44
CA PRO A 101 18.63 -4.08 4.19
C PRO A 101 19.13 -5.51 4.39
N HIS A 102 19.62 -5.86 5.58
CA HIS A 102 20.04 -7.23 5.91
C HIS A 102 18.87 -8.25 5.84
N LEU A 103 17.62 -7.81 6.07
CA LEU A 103 16.43 -8.68 5.97
C LEU A 103 16.09 -9.03 4.52
N VAL A 104 16.60 -8.28 3.53
CA VAL A 104 16.39 -8.58 2.10
C VAL A 104 17.00 -9.94 1.73
N ALA A 105 18.09 -10.34 2.39
CA ALA A 105 18.68 -11.66 2.17
C ALA A 105 17.73 -12.79 2.59
N LEU A 106 17.02 -12.62 3.72
CA LEU A 106 16.03 -13.59 4.20
C LEU A 106 14.81 -13.66 3.29
N VAL A 107 14.35 -12.51 2.79
CA VAL A 107 13.27 -12.44 1.80
C VAL A 107 13.69 -13.15 0.50
N ARG A 108 14.93 -12.93 0.02
CA ARG A 108 15.48 -13.62 -1.16
C ARG A 108 15.65 -15.13 -0.95
N ALA A 109 15.91 -15.56 0.27
CA ALA A 109 15.95 -16.97 0.65
C ALA A 109 14.57 -17.59 0.90
N SER A 110 13.48 -16.84 0.63
CA SER A 110 12.10 -17.26 0.82
C SER A 110 11.77 -17.67 2.27
N ALA A 111 12.38 -17.01 3.26
CA ALA A 111 12.03 -17.19 4.66
C ALA A 111 10.57 -16.78 4.91
N VAL A 112 9.86 -17.53 5.77
CA VAL A 112 8.47 -17.26 6.10
C VAL A 112 8.40 -16.21 7.21
N PHE A 113 7.68 -15.12 6.95
CA PHE A 113 7.35 -14.12 7.96
C PHE A 113 5.87 -14.21 8.31
N HIS A 114 5.55 -14.18 9.61
CA HIS A 114 4.18 -14.03 10.09
C HIS A 114 4.03 -12.66 10.74
N LYS A 115 3.14 -11.82 10.20
CA LYS A 115 2.92 -10.43 10.66
C LYS A 115 4.24 -9.63 10.76
N GLY A 116 5.15 -9.85 9.81
CA GLY A 116 6.42 -9.13 9.72
C GLY A 116 7.54 -9.60 10.64
N LYS A 117 7.36 -10.70 11.40
CA LYS A 117 8.43 -11.33 12.18
C LYS A 117 8.90 -12.63 11.52
N PRO A 118 10.22 -12.90 11.46
CA PRO A 118 10.73 -14.15 10.92
C PRO A 118 10.29 -15.33 11.80
N LEU A 119 9.78 -16.39 11.19
CA LEU A 119 9.50 -17.64 11.90
C LEU A 119 10.77 -18.47 11.98
N GLU A 120 11.32 -18.65 13.18
CA GLU A 120 12.47 -19.52 13.40
C GLU A 120 12.09 -21.02 13.38
N ARG A 121 10.80 -21.38 13.50
CA ARG A 121 10.27 -22.76 13.38
C ARG A 121 8.85 -22.81 12.74
N PRO A 122 8.49 -23.86 11.96
CA PRO A 122 7.24 -23.89 11.18
C PRO A 122 5.95 -24.30 11.92
N ILE A 123 5.92 -24.46 13.25
CA ILE A 123 4.84 -25.20 13.94
C ILE A 123 3.75 -24.38 14.65
N ASP A 124 3.91 -23.05 14.81
CA ASP A 124 2.98 -22.28 15.65
C ASP A 124 1.74 -21.72 14.91
N ILE A 125 1.45 -22.22 13.70
CA ILE A 125 0.22 -21.90 12.96
C ILE A 125 -0.66 -23.14 12.82
N THR A 126 -0.81 -23.92 13.88
CA THR A 126 -2.03 -24.73 14.01
C THR A 126 -3.10 -23.79 14.55
N PRO A 127 -4.20 -23.52 13.82
CA PRO A 127 -5.34 -22.87 14.43
C PRO A 127 -5.84 -23.81 15.53
N GLU A 128 -5.69 -23.42 16.78
CA GLU A 128 -6.41 -24.04 17.89
C GLU A 128 -7.90 -24.08 17.50
N PRO A 129 -8.52 -25.27 17.38
CA PRO A 129 -9.94 -25.36 17.09
C PRO A 129 -10.67 -24.70 18.26
N SER A 130 -11.27 -23.55 17.97
CA SER A 130 -12.19 -22.85 18.87
C SER A 130 -13.19 -23.86 19.44
N ALA A 131 -13.02 -24.20 20.71
CA ALA A 131 -13.94 -25.00 21.50
C ALA A 131 -15.29 -24.29 21.56
N ALA A 132 -16.14 -24.57 20.59
CA ALA A 132 -17.55 -24.25 20.61
C ALA A 132 -18.30 -25.53 20.20
N GLU A 133 -18.39 -26.48 21.13
CA GLU A 133 -19.42 -27.50 21.02
C GLU A 133 -20.73 -26.96 21.60
N PRO A 134 -21.86 -27.07 20.88
CA PRO A 134 -23.18 -26.85 21.43
C PRO A 134 -23.57 -28.02 22.35
N GLN A 135 -23.72 -27.76 23.64
CA GLN A 135 -24.27 -28.74 24.57
C GLN A 135 -25.75 -28.97 24.27
N THR A 136 -26.04 -30.09 23.61
CA THR A 136 -27.37 -30.70 23.57
C THR A 136 -27.62 -31.34 24.94
N VAL A 137 -28.39 -30.67 25.80
CA VAL A 137 -28.92 -31.30 27.02
C VAL A 137 -30.29 -31.90 26.67
N GLY A 138 -30.34 -33.23 26.73
CA GLY A 138 -31.52 -34.04 26.46
C GLY A 138 -32.61 -33.88 27.50
N SER A 139 -33.84 -34.01 26.98
CA SER A 139 -35.11 -34.35 27.61
C SER A 139 -35.05 -35.04 28.98
N GLN A 140 -35.86 -34.55 29.93
CA GLN A 140 -36.73 -35.41 30.72
C GLN A 140 -38.03 -34.69 31.09
N VAL A 141 -39.13 -35.36 30.77
CA VAL A 141 -40.52 -35.01 31.03
C VAL A 141 -40.97 -35.84 32.23
N ALA A 142 -41.62 -35.21 33.20
CA ALA A 142 -42.45 -35.85 34.22
C ALA A 142 -43.76 -35.06 34.32
#